data_AF-A0A1Z4QFK3-F1
#
_entry.id   AF-A0A1Z4QFK3-F1
#
_cell.length_a   1.000
_cell.length_b   1.000
_cell.length_c   1.000
_cell.angle_alpha   90.00
_cell.angle_beta   90.00
_cell.angle_gamma   90.00
#
_symmetry.space_group_name_H-M   'P 1'
#
loop_
_entity.id
_entity.type
_entity.pdbx_description
1 polymer ?
#
loop_
_entity_poly.entity_id
_entity_poly.type
_entity_poly.pdbx_seq_one_letter_code
_entity_poly.pdbx_strand_id
1 'polypeptide(L)' 'MIQGYFGDEGQLFFEVELITSDGLNLPVEIMLDTGFTGFMAINKQDLDVLD' A
#
# COMPACT_ATOMS: atom_id res chain seq x y z
N MET A 1 11.11 0.48 3.30
CA MET A 1 10.27 0.50 2.09
C MET A 1 9.12 -0.44 2.36
N ILE A 2 7.86 0.01 2.28
CA ILE A 2 6.69 -0.85 2.52
C ILE A 2 6.48 -1.70 1.26
N GLN A 3 6.28 -3.00 1.43
CA GLN A 3 5.96 -3.91 0.33
C GLN A 3 4.45 -4.09 0.22
N GLY A 4 3.98 -4.23 -1.01
CA GLY A 4 2.58 -4.41 -1.34
C GLY A 4 2.42 -5.16 -2.66
N TYR A 5 1.18 -5.43 -3.04
CA TYR A 5 0.85 -6.13 -4.28
C TYR A 5 -0.38 -5.51 -4.94
N PHE A 6 -0.50 -5.71 -6.25
CA PHE A 6 -1.69 -5.34 -7.00
C PHE A 6 -2.69 -6.50 -7.02
N GLY A 7 -3.94 -6.22 -6.67
CA GLY A 7 -5.06 -7.15 -6.82
C GLY A 7 -5.58 -7.25 -8.25
N ASP A 8 -6.57 -8.11 -8.46
CA ASP A 8 -7.10 -8.44 -9.80
C ASP A 8 -7.69 -7.24 -10.55
N GLU A 9 -8.19 -6.24 -9.82
CA GLU A 9 -8.75 -5.00 -10.40
C GLU A 9 -7.77 -3.82 -10.32
N GLY A 10 -6.47 -4.08 -10.09
CA GLY A 10 -5.44 -3.04 -10.00
C GLY A 10 -5.44 -2.26 -8.68
N GLN A 11 -6.12 -2.75 -7.65
CA GLN A 11 -6.04 -2.18 -6.30
C GLN A 11 -4.66 -2.41 -5.70
N LEU A 12 -4.10 -1.42 -5.01
CA LEU A 12 -2.85 -1.60 -4.27
C LEU A 12 -3.13 -2.01 -2.83
N PHE A 13 -2.67 -3.18 -2.46
CA PHE A 13 -2.74 -3.71 -1.09
C PHE A 13 -1.36 -3.68 -0.43
N PHE A 14 -1.32 -3.35 0.85
CA PHE A 14 -0.11 -3.40 1.66
C PHE A 14 -0.45 -3.58 3.14
N GLU A 15 0.50 -4.10 3.91
CA GLU A 15 0.33 -4.31 5.35
C GLU A 15 0.68 -3.04 6.13
N VAL A 16 -0.12 -2.75 7.15
CA VAL A 16 0.17 -1.75 8.18
C VAL A 16 0.01 -2.35 9.57
N GLU A 17 0.80 -1.87 10.53
CA GLU A 17 0.62 -2.21 11.94
C GLU A 17 -0.33 -1.20 12.60
N LEU A 18 -1.47 -1.67 13.12
CA LEU A 18 -2.29 -0.90 14.03
C LEU A 18 -1.77 -1.08 15.46
N ILE A 19 -1.47 0.02 16.14
CA ILE A 19 -0.99 0.00 17.52
C ILE A 19 -2.16 0.39 18.44
N THR A 20 -2.58 -0.54 19.30
CA THR A 20 -3.64 -0.29 20.28
C THR A 20 -3.14 0.57 21.44
N SER A 21 -4.06 1.09 22.26
CA SER A 21 -3.71 1.94 23.41
C SER A 21 -2.86 1.25 24.47
N ASP A 22 -2.89 -0.08 24.53
CA ASP A 22 -2.06 -0.93 25.39
C ASP A 22 -0.76 -1.40 24.71
N GLY A 23 -0.48 -0.93 23.49
CA GLY A 23 0.77 -1.18 22.77
C GLY A 23 0.84 -2.52 22.03
N LEU A 24 -0.31 -3.17 21.79
CA LEU A 24 -0.38 -4.36 20.94
C LEU A 24 -0.30 -3.94 19.47
N ASN A 25 0.60 -4.56 18.72
CA ASN A 25 0.69 -4.41 17.27
C ASN A 25 -0.21 -5.44 16.58
N LEU A 26 -1.10 -4.96 15.72
CA LEU A 26 -2.01 -5.77 14.92
C LEU A 26 -1.69 -5.54 13.43
N PRO A 27 -1.00 -6.49 12.76
CA PRO A 27 -0.78 -6.39 11.33
C PRO A 27 -2.12 -6.57 10.61
N VAL A 28 -2.45 -5.63 9.74
CA VAL A 28 -3.66 -5.65 8.92
C VAL A 28 -3.31 -5.30 7.48
N GLU A 29 -3.90 -6.03 6.54
CA GLU A 29 -3.84 -5.69 5.13
C GLU A 29 -4.85 -4.59 4.83
N ILE A 30 -4.40 -3.53 4.16
CA ILE A 30 -5.25 -2.41 3.76
C ILE A 30 -5.19 -2.17 2.26
N MET A 31 -6.29 -1.66 1.72
CA MET A 31 -6.39 -1.18 0.35
C MET A 31 -6.08 0.31 0.31
N LEU A 32 -5.22 0.75 -0.62
CA LEU A 32 -5.08 2.17 -0.92
C LEU A 32 -6.31 2.68 -1.68
N ASP A 33 -7.35 3.07 -0.95
CA ASP A 33 -8.52 3.69 -1.55
C ASP A 33 -8.25 5.19 -1.80
N THR A 34 -7.88 5.52 -3.02
CA THR A 34 -7.72 6.92 -3.44
C THR A 34 -9.06 7.58 -3.84
N GLY A 35 -10.17 6.84 -3.82
CA GLY A 35 -11.45 7.27 -4.40
C GLY A 35 -11.38 7.49 -5.92
N PHE A 36 -10.29 7.07 -6.57
CA PHE A 36 -9.98 7.32 -7.97
C PHE A 36 -9.64 6.00 -8.68
N THR A 37 -10.51 5.56 -9.59
CA THR A 37 -10.38 4.30 -10.36
C THR A 37 -9.62 4.47 -11.68
N GLY A 38 -8.78 5.49 -11.77
CA GLY A 38 -8.07 5.85 -13.00
C GLY A 38 -6.61 5.38 -12.97
N PHE A 39 -5.70 6.34 -12.81
CA PHE A 39 -4.27 6.12 -12.87
C PHE A 39 -3.63 6.47 -11.53
N MET A 40 -2.78 5.58 -11.01
CA MET A 40 -1.87 5.90 -9.92
C MET A 40 -0.66 6.62 -10.52
N ALA A 41 -0.46 7.88 -10.16
CA ALA A 41 0.76 8.60 -10.55
C ALA A 41 1.88 8.22 -9.58
N ILE A 42 2.93 7.60 -10.10
CA ILE A 42 4.18 7.32 -9.38
C ILE A 42 5.29 8.20 -9.94
N ASN A 43 6.24 8.59 -9.09
CA ASN A 43 7.45 9.26 -9.56
C ASN A 43 8.29 8.27 -10.36
N LYS A 44 8.70 8.66 -11.57
CA LYS A 44 9.53 7.82 -12.45
C LYS A 44 10.87 7.43 -11.80
N GLN A 45 11.47 8.31 -10.99
CA GLN A 45 12.72 8.00 -10.29
C GLN A 45 12.56 6.86 -9.28
N ASP A 46 11.38 6.73 -8.66
CA ASP A 46 11.09 5.65 -7.70
C ASP A 46 10.83 4.32 -8.41
N LEU A 47 10.30 4.36 -9.64
CA LEU A 47 10.11 3.17 -10.49
C LEU A 47 11.43 2.62 -11.02
N ASP A 48 12.32 3.51 -11.48
CA ASP A 48 13.60 3.14 -12.11
C ASP A 48 14.62 2.51 -11.11
N VAL A 49 14.31 2.47 -9.80
CA VAL A 49 15.12 1.83 -8.74
C VAL A 49 14.77 0.35 -8.53
N LEU A 50 13.69 -0.15 -9.13
CA LEU A 50 13.24 -1.54 -9.02
C LEU A 50 13.86 -2.48 -10.08
N ASP A 51 14.63 -1.95 -11.03
CA ASP A 51 15.37 -2.68 -12.09
C ASP A 51 16.80 -3.06 -11.67
#